data_AF-A0A7J9QA36-F1
#
_entry.id   AF-A0A7J9QA36-F1
#
_cell.length_a   1.000
_cell.length_b   1.000
_cell.length_c   1.000
_cell.angle_alpha   90.00
_cell.angle_beta   90.00
_cell.angle_gamma   90.00
#
_symmetry.space_group_name_H-M   'P 1'
#
loop_
_entity.id
_entity.type
_entity.pdbx_description
1 polymer ?
#
loop_
_entity_poly.entity_id
_entity_poly.type
_entity_poly.pdbx_seq_one_letter_code
_entity_poly.pdbx_strand_id
1 'polypeptide(L)'
;MIPNLDSQIGISVYSTKFDGIGGKIRVTPEDFEVSEKILEKTENSINQEEGYVVYKLKKRRIDTNHALSDIFRKKGLRLKSLGLKDASAITEQFVCSGNKGKAIEDYSTEKYSLRKIGFVKKPLSKKDMIGNHFKIKISECSDGLSSFEETDHILNFYGYQRFGSKRPVTHLIGKALIQRNFQKA
;
A
#
# COMPACT_ATOMS: atom_id res chain seq x y z
N MET A 1 7.33 12.27 25.29
CA MET A 1 7.17 10.93 25.92
C MET A 1 6.82 9.95 24.82
N ILE A 2 7.47 8.77 24.77
CA ILE A 2 7.17 7.75 23.76
C ILE A 2 5.94 6.94 24.19
N PRO A 3 4.94 6.71 23.33
CA PRO A 3 3.81 5.85 23.63
C PRO A 3 4.24 4.43 24.03
N ASN A 4 3.56 3.83 25.03
CA ASN A 4 3.84 2.44 25.45
C ASN A 4 3.72 1.45 24.29
N LEU A 5 2.74 1.67 23.39
CA LEU A 5 2.53 0.80 22.23
C LEU A 5 3.74 0.82 21.27
N ASP A 6 4.36 1.98 21.06
CA ASP A 6 5.60 2.11 20.27
C ASP A 6 6.74 1.31 20.93
N SER A 7 6.91 1.48 22.24
CA SER A 7 7.95 0.80 23.00
C SER A 7 7.80 -0.74 22.96
N GLN A 8 6.56 -1.24 23.01
CA GLN A 8 6.28 -2.68 22.91
C GLN A 8 6.69 -3.30 21.57
N ILE A 9 6.80 -2.50 20.50
CA ILE A 9 7.24 -2.97 19.19
C ILE A 9 8.69 -2.55 18.86
N GLY A 10 9.43 -2.08 19.87
CA GLY A 10 10.85 -1.72 19.73
C GLY A 10 11.09 -0.31 19.17
N ILE A 11 10.09 0.55 19.16
CA ILE A 11 10.23 1.98 18.80
C ILE A 11 10.31 2.77 20.10
N SER A 12 11.54 3.12 20.51
CA SER A 12 11.79 3.78 21.80
C SER A 12 12.32 5.20 21.69
N VAL A 13 12.42 5.75 20.48
CA VAL A 13 13.01 7.08 20.22
C VAL A 13 12.27 7.78 19.08
N TYR A 14 12.29 9.12 19.11
CA TYR A 14 12.08 9.95 17.93
C TYR A 14 13.45 10.39 17.40
N SER A 15 13.55 10.58 16.09
CA SER A 15 14.78 11.01 15.41
C SER A 15 14.81 12.49 15.06
N THR A 16 13.72 13.20 15.35
CA THR A 16 13.55 14.64 15.13
C THR A 16 13.44 15.34 16.48
N LYS A 17 13.84 16.61 16.53
CA LYS A 17 13.63 17.47 17.71
C LYS A 17 12.36 18.31 17.60
N PHE A 18 11.76 18.37 16.42
CA PHE A 18 10.50 19.05 16.17
C PHE A 18 9.36 18.53 17.04
N ASP A 19 8.61 19.44 17.66
CA ASP A 19 7.46 19.12 18.49
C ASP A 19 6.31 18.53 17.65
N GLY A 20 5.70 17.45 18.14
CA GLY A 20 4.59 16.82 17.44
C GLY A 20 3.35 17.72 17.35
N ILE A 21 2.76 17.82 16.16
CA ILE A 21 1.56 18.65 15.91
C ILE A 21 0.22 17.98 16.33
N GLY A 22 0.29 16.76 16.86
CA GLY A 22 -0.90 15.95 17.14
C GLY A 22 -1.73 15.62 15.90
N GLY A 23 -3.04 15.66 16.04
CA GLY A 23 -3.99 15.42 14.96
C GLY A 23 -4.38 13.97 14.68
N LYS A 24 -5.22 13.80 13.66
CA LYS A 24 -5.82 12.55 13.22
C LYS A 24 -5.60 12.34 11.74
N ILE A 25 -5.24 11.11 11.38
CA ILE A 25 -5.14 10.63 10.00
C ILE A 25 -6.26 9.62 9.72
N ARG A 26 -6.59 9.41 8.43
CA ARG A 26 -7.55 8.38 7.97
C ARG A 26 -8.96 8.52 8.58
N VAL A 27 -9.43 9.76 8.81
CA VAL A 27 -10.82 10.00 9.25
C VAL A 27 -11.79 9.59 8.14
N THR A 28 -11.44 9.93 6.90
CA THR A 28 -12.05 9.50 5.65
C THR A 28 -11.01 8.81 4.75
N PRO A 29 -11.40 7.94 3.81
CA PRO A 29 -10.47 7.33 2.85
C PRO A 29 -9.68 8.35 2.02
N GLU A 30 -10.30 9.49 1.73
CA GLU A 30 -9.74 10.60 0.98
C GLU A 30 -8.57 11.28 1.73
N ASP A 31 -8.49 11.11 3.05
CA ASP A 31 -7.37 11.63 3.85
C ASP A 31 -6.09 10.79 3.70
N PHE A 32 -6.16 9.64 3.03
CA PHE A 32 -5.03 8.74 2.85
C PHE A 32 -5.03 8.18 1.44
N GLU A 33 -4.35 8.88 0.54
CA GLU A 33 -4.20 8.51 -0.86
C GLU A 33 -2.83 7.88 -1.10
N VAL A 34 -2.82 6.75 -1.82
CA VAL A 34 -1.58 6.03 -2.15
C VAL A 34 -1.55 5.74 -3.65
N SER A 35 -0.49 6.19 -4.32
CA SER A 35 -0.26 5.90 -5.75
C SER A 35 1.02 5.09 -5.90
N GLU A 36 0.93 3.91 -6.52
CA GLU A 36 2.09 3.06 -6.78
C GLU A 36 3.02 3.69 -7.84
N LYS A 37 4.33 3.66 -7.59
CA LYS A 37 5.37 4.07 -8.54
C LYS A 37 6.13 2.86 -9.05
N ILE A 38 6.25 2.74 -10.37
CA ILE A 38 7.03 1.70 -11.05
C ILE A 38 8.26 2.32 -11.73
N LEU A 39 9.21 1.48 -12.13
CA LEU A 39 10.40 1.89 -12.87
C LEU A 39 10.01 2.62 -14.16
N GLU A 40 10.67 3.74 -14.45
CA GLU A 40 10.42 4.53 -15.67
C GLU A 40 10.56 3.67 -16.93
N LYS A 41 11.59 2.82 -17.02
CA LYS A 41 11.75 1.85 -18.12
C LYS A 41 10.55 0.91 -18.26
N THR A 42 9.91 0.55 -17.14
CA THR A 42 8.75 -0.34 -17.13
C THR A 42 7.53 0.44 -17.60
N GLU A 43 7.31 1.67 -17.12
CA GLU A 43 6.23 2.54 -17.58
C GLU A 43 6.32 2.81 -19.09
N ASN A 44 7.51 3.15 -19.59
CA ASN A 44 7.78 3.35 -21.01
C ASN A 44 7.58 2.08 -21.87
N SER A 45 7.61 0.89 -21.26
CA SER A 45 7.36 -0.37 -21.96
C SER A 45 5.87 -0.70 -22.13
N ILE A 46 4.98 0.05 -21.46
CA ILE A 46 3.51 -0.10 -21.57
C ILE A 46 3.01 0.63 -22.82
N ASN A 47 3.52 0.24 -23.99
CA ASN A 47 3.26 0.89 -25.27
C ASN A 47 2.99 -0.11 -26.40
N GLN A 48 2.75 -1.38 -26.05
CA GLN A 48 2.47 -2.42 -27.02
C GLN A 48 0.98 -2.44 -27.37
N GLU A 49 0.64 -2.88 -28.58
CA GLU A 49 -0.75 -3.10 -29.03
C GLU A 49 -1.31 -4.45 -28.55
N GLU A 50 -0.41 -5.41 -28.28
CA GLU A 50 -0.74 -6.75 -27.80
C GLU A 50 0.23 -7.24 -26.72
N GLY A 51 -0.18 -8.26 -25.97
CA GLY A 51 0.64 -8.88 -24.92
C GLY A 51 -0.12 -9.06 -23.62
N TYR A 52 0.58 -8.86 -22.50
CA TYR A 52 -0.03 -8.86 -21.17
C TYR A 52 -0.62 -7.49 -20.91
N VAL A 53 -1.93 -7.44 -20.67
CA VAL A 53 -2.64 -6.19 -20.39
C VAL A 53 -2.20 -5.62 -19.03
N VAL A 54 -1.99 -4.31 -18.99
CA VAL A 54 -1.74 -3.53 -17.78
C VAL A 54 -2.89 -2.57 -17.55
N TYR A 55 -3.37 -2.55 -16.31
CA TYR A 55 -4.38 -1.59 -15.86
C TYR A 55 -3.88 -0.82 -14.64
N LYS A 56 -4.43 0.38 -14.45
CA LYS A 56 -4.45 1.05 -13.15
C LYS A 56 -5.74 0.67 -12.43
N LEU A 57 -5.60 0.01 -11.29
CA LEU A 57 -6.69 -0.29 -10.36
C LEU A 57 -6.73 0.80 -9.30
N LYS A 58 -7.75 1.67 -9.36
CA LYS A 58 -8.08 2.60 -8.27
C LYS A 58 -9.14 1.95 -7.40
N LYS A 59 -8.95 1.92 -6.08
CA LYS A 59 -9.89 1.29 -5.15
C LYS A 59 -10.10 2.15 -3.90
N ARG A 60 -11.26 2.00 -3.27
CA ARG A 60 -11.70 2.73 -2.08
C ARG A 60 -12.40 1.79 -1.10
N ARG A 61 -11.96 1.78 0.17
CA ARG A 61 -12.56 0.96 1.25
C ARG A 61 -12.69 -0.54 0.92
N ILE A 62 -11.73 -1.06 0.15
CA ILE A 62 -11.64 -2.48 -0.22
C ILE A 62 -10.16 -2.87 -0.33
N ASP A 63 -9.80 -4.08 0.11
CA ASP A 63 -8.45 -4.60 -0.08
C ASP A 63 -8.24 -5.08 -1.52
N THR A 64 -6.97 -5.19 -1.89
CA THR A 64 -6.56 -5.57 -3.25
C THR A 64 -7.10 -6.95 -3.65
N ASN A 65 -7.10 -7.94 -2.77
CA ASN A 65 -7.47 -9.31 -3.13
C ASN A 65 -8.98 -9.44 -3.38
N HIS A 66 -9.82 -8.81 -2.56
CA HIS A 66 -11.26 -8.79 -2.79
C HIS A 66 -11.62 -8.03 -4.07
N ALA A 67 -10.95 -6.89 -4.36
CA ALA A 67 -11.15 -6.18 -5.61
C ALA A 67 -10.78 -7.05 -6.84
N LEU A 68 -9.62 -7.71 -6.81
CA LEU A 68 -9.18 -8.60 -7.90
C LEU A 68 -10.12 -9.80 -8.07
N SER A 69 -10.62 -10.37 -6.97
CA SER A 69 -11.56 -11.49 -7.00
C SER A 69 -12.91 -11.08 -7.61
N ASP A 70 -13.41 -9.88 -7.27
CA ASP A 70 -14.66 -9.37 -7.83
C ASP A 70 -14.51 -9.04 -9.32
N ILE A 71 -13.36 -8.49 -9.74
CA ILE A 71 -13.02 -8.27 -11.16
C ILE A 71 -13.01 -9.59 -11.92
N PHE A 72 -12.37 -10.64 -11.39
CA PHE A 72 -12.36 -11.95 -12.03
C PHE A 72 -13.78 -12.51 -12.20
N ARG A 73 -14.60 -12.44 -11.14
CA ARG A 73 -15.98 -12.93 -11.19
C ARG A 73 -16.84 -12.17 -12.21
N LYS A 74 -16.72 -10.84 -12.29
CA LYS A 74 -17.57 -9.99 -13.14
C LYS A 74 -17.11 -9.89 -14.59
N LYS A 75 -15.80 -10.02 -14.84
CA LYS A 75 -15.19 -9.74 -16.15
C LYS A 75 -14.33 -10.88 -16.70
N GLY A 76 -14.14 -11.97 -15.94
CA GLY A 76 -13.25 -13.07 -16.33
C GLY A 76 -11.77 -12.70 -16.33
N LEU A 77 -11.40 -11.52 -15.81
CA LEU A 77 -10.04 -11.01 -15.86
C LEU A 77 -9.22 -11.46 -14.66
N ARG A 78 -8.22 -12.29 -14.91
CA ARG A 78 -7.27 -12.76 -13.90
C ARG A 78 -6.07 -11.82 -13.83
N LEU A 79 -6.13 -10.86 -12.91
CA LEU A 79 -5.12 -9.83 -12.72
C LEU A 79 -4.28 -10.11 -11.47
N LYS A 80 -3.01 -9.71 -11.51
CA LYS A 80 -2.06 -9.78 -10.39
C LYS A 80 -1.59 -8.37 -10.06
N SER A 81 -1.53 -8.05 -8.77
CA SER A 81 -0.92 -6.83 -8.28
C SER A 81 0.58 -7.01 -8.00
N LEU A 82 1.32 -5.91 -8.04
CA LEU A 82 2.75 -5.86 -7.67
C LEU A 82 2.90 -5.80 -6.14
N GLY A 83 1.91 -5.24 -5.45
CA GLY A 83 1.82 -5.22 -4.00
C GLY A 83 0.37 -5.13 -3.52
N LEU A 84 0.16 -5.43 -2.24
CA LEU A 84 -1.09 -5.13 -1.56
C LEU A 84 -1.05 -3.67 -1.08
N LYS A 85 -2.20 -2.99 -1.14
CA LYS A 85 -2.35 -1.63 -0.61
C LYS A 85 -3.48 -1.59 0.42
N ASP A 86 -3.41 -0.63 1.33
CA ASP A 86 -4.39 -0.41 2.41
C ASP A 86 -5.84 -0.46 1.93
N ALA A 87 -6.69 -1.17 2.67
CA ALA A 87 -8.12 -1.19 2.39
C ALA A 87 -8.78 0.14 2.82
N SER A 88 -8.38 0.71 3.96
CA SER A 88 -8.91 1.97 4.49
C SER A 88 -8.14 3.17 3.95
N ALA A 89 -8.22 3.36 2.63
CA ALA A 89 -7.54 4.39 1.85
C ALA A 89 -8.19 4.52 0.46
N ILE A 90 -7.85 5.58 -0.27
CA ILE A 90 -7.94 5.59 -1.73
C ILE A 90 -6.58 5.16 -2.28
N THR A 91 -6.54 4.11 -3.09
CA THR A 91 -5.27 3.61 -3.61
C THR A 91 -5.35 3.38 -5.11
N GLU A 92 -4.36 3.85 -5.86
CA GLU A 92 -4.16 3.55 -7.27
C GLU A 92 -2.89 2.71 -7.44
N GLN A 93 -3.02 1.54 -8.06
CA GLN A 93 -1.92 0.59 -8.23
C GLN A 93 -1.93 -0.06 -9.61
N PHE A 94 -0.79 -0.53 -10.08
CA PHE A 94 -0.71 -1.30 -11.30
C PHE A 94 -1.17 -2.73 -11.05
N VAL A 95 -1.92 -3.26 -12.00
CA VAL A 95 -2.27 -4.68 -12.05
C VAL A 95 -2.07 -5.20 -13.46
N CYS A 96 -1.54 -6.42 -13.58
CA CYS A 96 -1.18 -7.01 -14.85
C CYS A 96 -1.84 -8.38 -15.02
N SER A 97 -2.30 -8.67 -16.23
CA SER A 97 -2.85 -9.98 -16.57
C SER A 97 -1.80 -11.09 -16.46
N GLY A 98 -2.24 -12.27 -16.03
CA GLY A 98 -1.35 -13.44 -15.93
C GLY A 98 -1.02 -14.10 -17.28
N ASN A 99 -1.84 -13.86 -18.29
CA ASN A 99 -1.73 -14.43 -19.64
C ASN A 99 -1.90 -13.31 -20.68
N LYS A 100 -1.33 -13.49 -21.87
CA LYS A 100 -1.62 -12.62 -23.00
C LYS A 100 -3.08 -12.77 -23.41
N GLY A 101 -3.71 -11.69 -23.86
CA GLY A 101 -5.11 -11.75 -24.31
C GLY A 101 -5.71 -10.39 -24.58
N LYS A 102 -7.02 -10.39 -24.86
CA LYS A 102 -7.76 -9.16 -25.12
C LYS A 102 -7.92 -8.34 -23.83
N ALA A 103 -7.74 -7.03 -23.97
CA ALA A 103 -8.13 -6.10 -22.92
C ALA A 103 -9.64 -5.88 -22.92
N ILE A 104 -10.18 -5.45 -21.78
CA ILE A 104 -11.49 -4.82 -21.73
C ILE A 104 -11.30 -3.31 -21.74
N GLU A 105 -12.35 -2.59 -22.11
CA GLU A 105 -12.45 -1.15 -21.90
C GLU A 105 -12.51 -0.81 -20.41
N ASP A 106 -12.32 0.47 -20.11
CA ASP A 106 -12.38 1.00 -18.74
C ASP A 106 -13.66 0.55 -18.03
N TYR A 107 -13.49 0.12 -16.78
CA TYR A 107 -14.56 -0.47 -15.98
C TYR A 107 -14.57 0.12 -14.58
N SER A 108 -15.75 0.57 -14.13
CA SER A 108 -15.89 1.18 -12.80
C SER A 108 -17.07 0.62 -12.03
N THR A 109 -16.92 0.66 -10.71
CA THR A 109 -17.94 0.36 -9.70
C THR A 109 -17.84 1.43 -8.61
N GLU A 110 -18.74 1.39 -7.61
CA GLU A 110 -18.65 2.27 -6.44
C GLU A 110 -17.33 2.09 -5.65
N LYS A 111 -16.78 0.86 -5.61
CA LYS A 111 -15.62 0.53 -4.76
C LYS A 111 -14.28 0.60 -5.48
N TYR A 112 -14.27 0.44 -6.80
CA TYR A 112 -13.04 0.43 -7.59
C TYR A 112 -13.29 0.76 -9.06
N SER A 113 -12.26 1.25 -9.73
CA SER A 113 -12.17 1.40 -11.17
C SER A 113 -10.90 0.77 -11.72
N LEU A 114 -10.99 0.31 -12.96
CA LEU A 114 -9.94 -0.31 -13.72
C LEU A 114 -9.78 0.49 -15.01
N ARG A 115 -8.65 1.18 -15.16
CA ARG A 115 -8.31 1.93 -16.36
C ARG A 115 -7.25 1.20 -17.17
N LYS A 116 -7.53 0.90 -18.44
CA LYS A 116 -6.54 0.27 -19.33
C LYS A 116 -5.40 1.26 -19.59
N ILE A 117 -4.17 0.81 -19.43
CA ILE A 117 -2.98 1.63 -19.72
C ILE A 117 -2.34 1.20 -21.05
N GLY A 118 -2.30 -0.11 -21.30
CA GLY A 118 -1.72 -0.67 -22.51
C GLY A 118 -1.28 -2.11 -22.29
N PHE A 119 -0.30 -2.55 -23.07
CA PHE A 119 0.24 -3.90 -23.00
C PHE A 119 1.75 -3.89 -22.81
N VAL A 120 2.26 -4.98 -22.23
CA VAL A 120 3.69 -5.25 -22.06
C VAL A 120 4.05 -6.64 -22.60
N LYS A 121 5.29 -6.80 -23.06
CA LYS A 121 5.79 -8.09 -23.61
C LYS A 121 5.97 -9.16 -22.53
N LYS A 122 6.33 -8.76 -21.32
CA LYS A 122 6.52 -9.62 -20.14
C LYS A 122 5.66 -9.11 -18.98
N PRO A 123 5.05 -9.98 -18.15
CA PRO A 123 4.21 -9.54 -17.05
C PRO A 123 4.97 -8.66 -16.05
N LEU A 124 4.27 -7.68 -15.48
CA LEU A 124 4.81 -6.90 -14.37
C LEU A 124 5.00 -7.77 -13.12
N SER A 125 6.02 -7.44 -12.34
CA SER A 125 6.40 -8.14 -11.12
C SER A 125 6.66 -7.16 -9.97
N LYS A 126 6.86 -7.68 -8.76
CA LYS A 126 7.22 -6.84 -7.60
C LYS A 126 8.53 -6.08 -7.79
N LYS A 127 9.45 -6.58 -8.63
CA LYS A 127 10.75 -5.96 -8.92
C LYS A 127 10.62 -4.67 -9.72
N ASP A 128 9.48 -4.48 -10.37
CA ASP A 128 9.20 -3.29 -11.17
C ASP A 128 8.72 -2.10 -10.32
N MET A 129 8.32 -2.35 -9.07
CA MET A 129 7.87 -1.31 -8.15
C MET A 129 9.07 -0.59 -7.51
N ILE A 130 9.09 0.74 -7.57
CA ILE A 130 10.08 1.57 -6.87
C ILE A 130 9.56 1.93 -5.47
N GLY A 131 8.25 2.14 -5.34
CA GLY A 131 7.66 2.54 -4.07
C GLY A 131 6.24 3.06 -4.23
N ASN A 132 5.86 3.96 -3.32
CA ASN A 132 4.54 4.57 -3.30
C ASN A 132 4.68 6.07 -3.08
N HIS A 133 3.83 6.84 -3.72
CA HIS A 133 3.58 8.22 -3.38
C HIS A 133 2.39 8.29 -2.43
N PHE A 134 2.58 8.93 -1.28
CA PHE A 134 1.54 9.13 -0.29
C PHE A 134 1.12 10.59 -0.31
N LYS A 135 -0.19 10.81 -0.29
CA LYS A 135 -0.79 12.10 0.02
C LYS A 135 -1.69 11.88 1.23
N ILE A 136 -1.31 12.50 2.34
CA ILE A 136 -1.94 12.28 3.65
C ILE A 136 -2.46 13.63 4.14
N LYS A 137 -3.73 13.65 4.55
CA LYS A 137 -4.31 14.78 5.27
C LYS A 137 -4.29 14.47 6.76
N ILE A 138 -3.73 15.40 7.52
CA ILE A 138 -3.79 15.42 8.99
C ILE A 138 -4.86 16.45 9.37
N SER A 139 -5.80 16.04 10.19
CA SER A 139 -6.90 16.88 10.68
C SER A 139 -6.80 17.06 12.19
N GLU A 140 -7.46 18.07 12.76
CA GLU A 140 -7.43 18.34 14.21
C GLU A 140 -5.99 18.47 14.78
N CYS A 141 -5.04 18.94 13.98
CA CYS A 141 -3.66 19.20 14.40
C CYS A 141 -3.45 20.68 14.73
N SER A 142 -2.40 20.97 15.49
CA SER A 142 -1.91 22.34 15.64
C SER A 142 -1.26 22.82 14.34
N ASP A 143 -1.20 24.14 14.17
CA ASP A 143 -0.40 24.76 13.12
C ASP A 143 1.11 24.50 13.35
N GLY A 144 1.92 24.72 12.31
CA GLY A 144 3.39 24.63 12.40
C GLY A 144 4.03 23.55 11.54
N LEU A 145 3.27 22.63 10.91
CA LEU A 145 3.87 21.61 10.03
C LEU A 145 4.73 22.21 8.90
N SER A 146 4.41 23.42 8.44
CA SER A 146 5.17 24.13 7.41
C SER A 146 6.60 24.48 7.81
N SER A 147 6.93 24.51 9.11
CA SER A 147 8.29 24.74 9.61
C SER A 147 9.04 23.43 9.91
N PHE A 148 8.48 22.27 9.57
CA PHE A 148 9.17 21.00 9.70
C PHE A 148 10.22 20.82 8.59
N GLU A 149 11.50 20.81 8.96
CA GLU A 149 12.63 20.71 8.03
C GLU A 149 13.43 19.39 8.15
N GLU A 150 13.23 18.61 9.22
CA GLU A 150 13.99 17.37 9.53
C GLU A 150 13.53 16.13 8.71
N THR A 151 13.15 16.33 7.45
CA THR A 151 12.55 15.29 6.57
C THR A 151 13.50 14.13 6.22
N ASP A 152 14.81 14.35 6.32
CA ASP A 152 15.88 13.39 6.10
C ASP A 152 16.22 12.56 7.34
N HIS A 153 15.69 12.92 8.51
CA HIS A 153 15.98 12.25 9.79
C HIS A 153 15.01 11.10 10.09
N ILE A 154 14.24 10.58 9.13
CA ILE A 154 13.20 9.58 9.40
C ILE A 154 13.77 8.16 9.51
N LEU A 155 13.55 7.51 10.66
CA LEU A 155 13.96 6.13 10.89
C LEU A 155 13.02 5.13 10.21
N ASN A 156 13.60 4.16 9.48
CA ASN A 156 12.87 3.14 8.74
C ASN A 156 12.48 1.94 9.62
N PHE A 157 11.65 2.18 10.64
CA PHE A 157 11.11 1.12 11.50
C PHE A 157 10.00 0.33 10.82
N TYR A 158 9.83 -0.92 11.25
CA TYR A 158 8.57 -1.62 11.03
C TYR A 158 7.48 -1.01 11.91
N GLY A 159 6.39 -0.54 11.32
CA GLY A 159 5.23 -0.03 12.07
C GLY A 159 4.30 -1.13 12.59
N TYR A 160 3.25 -0.72 13.32
CA TYR A 160 2.28 -1.59 13.99
C TYR A 160 1.67 -2.69 13.11
N GLN A 161 1.44 -2.41 11.82
CA GLN A 161 0.85 -3.38 10.90
C GLN A 161 1.69 -4.68 10.76
N ARG A 162 2.99 -4.62 11.03
CA ARG A 162 3.88 -5.80 11.02
C ARG A 162 3.79 -6.64 12.28
N PHE A 163 3.37 -6.04 13.37
CA PHE A 163 3.23 -6.70 14.67
C PHE A 163 1.79 -7.15 14.94
N GLY A 164 0.83 -6.66 14.15
CA GLY A 164 -0.60 -6.92 14.27
C GLY A 164 -1.35 -5.67 14.76
N SER A 165 -2.11 -5.01 13.88
CA SER A 165 -2.69 -3.69 14.14
C SER A 165 -3.64 -3.63 15.35
N LYS A 166 -4.36 -4.71 15.65
CA LYS A 166 -5.26 -4.78 16.83
C LYS A 166 -4.54 -5.23 18.10
N ARG A 167 -3.56 -6.12 17.96
CA ARG A 167 -2.80 -6.76 19.05
C ARG A 167 -1.38 -7.01 18.54
N PRO A 168 -0.37 -6.23 18.96
CA PRO A 168 0.96 -6.27 18.38
C PRO A 168 1.80 -7.46 18.89
N VAL A 169 1.28 -8.69 18.76
CA VAL A 169 1.88 -9.90 19.37
C VAL A 169 2.67 -10.77 18.40
N THR A 170 2.68 -10.47 17.10
CA THR A 170 3.31 -11.34 16.08
C THR A 170 4.78 -11.64 16.40
N HIS A 171 5.53 -10.65 16.89
CA HIS A 171 6.94 -10.82 17.24
C HIS A 171 7.14 -11.67 18.50
N LEU A 172 6.19 -11.65 19.45
CA LEU A 172 6.23 -12.47 20.66
C LEU A 172 5.96 -13.95 20.33
N ILE A 173 4.98 -14.20 19.46
CA ILE A 173 4.70 -15.54 18.92
C ILE A 173 5.94 -16.04 18.16
N GLY A 174 6.51 -15.22 17.27
CA GLY A 174 7.74 -15.56 16.55
C GLY A 174 8.90 -15.90 17.49
N LYS A 175 9.09 -15.13 18.57
CA LYS A 175 10.09 -15.42 19.61
C LYS A 175 9.85 -16.78 20.27
N ALA A 176 8.62 -17.08 20.68
CA ALA A 176 8.28 -18.36 21.31
C ALA A 176 8.54 -19.56 20.37
N LEU A 177 8.20 -19.42 19.09
CA LEU A 177 8.47 -20.44 18.06
C LEU A 177 9.97 -20.69 17.86
N ILE A 178 10.79 -19.63 17.78
CA ILE A 178 12.25 -19.77 17.66
C ILE A 178 12.84 -20.46 18.90
N GLN A 179 12.27 -20.19 20.08
CA GLN A 179 12.64 -20.84 21.35
C GLN A 179 12.06 -22.25 21.51
N ARG A 180 11.33 -22.78 20.52
CA ARG A 180 10.62 -24.07 20.55
C ARG A 180 9.62 -24.20 21.71
N ASN A 181 9.12 -23.09 22.25
CA ASN A 181 8.08 -23.07 23.28
C ASN A 181 6.70 -22.99 22.62
N PHE A 182 6.26 -24.10 22.02
CA PHE A 182 5.01 -24.16 21.27
C PHE A 182 3.75 -24.00 22.13
N GLN A 183 3.81 -24.31 23.43
CA GLN A 183 2.67 -24.11 24.33
C GLN A 183 2.40 -22.61 24.59
N LYS A 184 3.46 -21.79 24.58
CA LYS A 184 3.36 -20.35 24.76
C LYS A 184 3.02 -19.60 23.45
N ALA A 185 3.40 -20.17 22.30
CA ALA A 185 3.14 -19.61 20.98
C ALA A 185 1.64 -19.69 20.62
#